data_AF-D9XJW9-F1
#
_entry.id   AF-D9XJW9-F1
#
_cell.length_a   1.000
_cell.length_b   1.000
_cell.length_c   1.000
_cell.angle_alpha   90.00
_cell.angle_beta   90.00
_cell.angle_gamma   90.00
#
_symmetry.space_group_name_H-M   'P 1'
#
loop_
_entity.id
_entity.type
_entity.pdbx_description
1 polymer ?
#
loop_
_entity_poly.entity_id
_entity_poly.type
_entity_poly.pdbx_seq_one_letter_code
_entity_poly.pdbx_strand_id
1 'polypeptide(L)'
;MITLAVRLKNLAFLLVAVLALSYLGIRYADLGRYVGVADYYTVDVRLPRTGGLFTHSDVTYRGVSVGRVGPIGLTADGVVAELRIKKSAPRIPADTRAVVAGLSAVGEQYIDLRPESDGGPYLADGTIVEQADTEVPAPVTDVLSSVDDLVGSVPLDDLRTVVDEFGKAFEGHGDDLQ
;
A
#
# COMPACT_ATOMS: atom_id res chain seq x y z
N MET A 1 31.21 -52.85 -2.53
CA MET A 1 30.98 -52.47 -3.94
C MET A 1 29.54 -51.98 -4.07
N ILE A 2 29.31 -50.76 -4.55
CA ILE A 2 27.94 -50.24 -4.74
C ILE A 2 27.30 -51.03 -5.88
N THR A 3 26.24 -51.79 -5.59
CA THR A 3 25.52 -52.57 -6.60
C THR A 3 24.72 -51.66 -7.53
N LEU A 4 24.47 -52.10 -8.77
CA LEU A 4 23.69 -51.36 -9.77
C LEU A 4 22.31 -50.92 -9.24
N ALA A 5 21.65 -51.76 -8.43
CA ALA A 5 20.38 -51.45 -7.79
C ALA A 5 20.46 -50.27 -6.81
N VAL A 6 21.54 -50.16 -6.03
CA VAL A 6 21.75 -49.03 -5.11
C VAL A 6 22.02 -47.74 -5.87
N ARG A 7 22.77 -47.80 -6.98
CA ARG A 7 22.99 -46.64 -7.86
C ARG A 7 21.68 -46.12 -8.45
N LEU A 8 20.82 -47.02 -8.95
CA LEU A 8 19.54 -46.64 -9.56
C LEU A 8 18.59 -46.01 -8.53
N LYS A 9 18.51 -46.57 -7.31
CA LYS A 9 17.71 -46.02 -6.21
C LYS A 9 18.19 -44.63 -5.79
N ASN A 10 19.51 -44.44 -5.67
CA ASN A 10 20.08 -43.13 -5.33
C ASN A 10 19.84 -42.10 -6.43
N LEU A 11 19.93 -42.49 -7.71
CA LEU A 11 19.63 -41.61 -8.83
C LEU A 11 18.15 -41.19 -8.83
N ALA A 12 17.23 -42.14 -8.60
CA ALA A 12 15.81 -41.85 -8.50
C ALA A 12 15.49 -40.92 -7.31
N PHE A 13 16.10 -41.17 -6.14
CA PHE A 13 15.96 -40.29 -4.97
C PHE A 13 16.45 -38.87 -5.27
N LEU A 14 17.64 -38.74 -5.88
CA LEU A 14 18.21 -37.44 -6.22
C LEU A 14 17.33 -36.69 -7.23
N LEU A 15 16.81 -37.39 -8.24
CA LEU A 15 15.90 -36.80 -9.23
C LEU A 15 14.61 -36.27 -8.56
N VAL A 16 13.99 -37.06 -7.68
CA VAL A 16 12.78 -36.63 -6.94
C VAL A 16 13.11 -35.45 -6.02
N ALA A 17 14.24 -35.49 -5.31
CA ALA A 17 14.67 -34.41 -4.44
C ALA A 17 14.88 -33.09 -5.22
N VAL A 18 15.55 -33.16 -6.38
CA VAL A 18 15.75 -31.98 -7.25
C VAL A 18 14.42 -31.44 -7.77
N LEU A 19 13.51 -32.30 -8.21
CA LEU A 19 12.19 -31.87 -8.67
C LEU A 19 11.37 -31.21 -7.55
N ALA A 20 11.35 -31.80 -6.36
CA ALA A 20 10.64 -31.26 -5.21
C ALA A 20 11.23 -29.91 -4.77
N LEU A 21 12.55 -29.81 -4.66
CA LEU A 21 13.25 -28.55 -4.32
C LEU A 21 13.05 -27.48 -5.39
N SER A 22 13.08 -27.85 -6.67
CA SER A 22 12.81 -26.91 -7.77
C SER A 22 11.38 -26.39 -7.72
N TYR A 23 10.42 -27.28 -7.47
CA TYR A 23 9.01 -26.91 -7.33
C TYR A 23 8.78 -25.95 -6.14
N LEU A 24 9.33 -26.28 -4.96
CA LEU A 24 9.27 -25.40 -3.79
C LEU A 24 9.99 -24.07 -4.04
N GLY A 25 11.17 -24.12 -4.66
CA GLY A 25 11.97 -22.94 -4.97
C GLY A 25 11.21 -21.96 -5.87
N ILE A 26 10.58 -22.47 -6.93
CA ILE A 26 9.83 -21.65 -7.88
C ILE A 26 8.52 -21.13 -7.27
N ARG A 27 7.74 -21.99 -6.60
CA ARG A 27 6.38 -21.65 -6.17
C ARG A 27 6.30 -20.93 -4.81
N TYR A 28 7.23 -21.20 -3.90
CA TYR A 28 7.18 -20.69 -2.54
C TYR A 28 8.28 -19.65 -2.27
N ALA A 29 9.50 -19.91 -2.72
CA ALA A 29 10.62 -19.01 -2.50
C ALA A 29 10.82 -17.97 -3.62
N ASP A 30 9.91 -17.93 -4.61
CA ASP A 30 9.93 -16.97 -5.72
C ASP A 30 11.26 -16.97 -6.49
N LEU A 31 11.96 -18.13 -6.55
CA LEU A 31 13.17 -18.29 -7.37
C LEU A 31 12.85 -18.20 -8.87
N GLY A 32 11.57 -18.35 -9.24
CA GLY A 32 11.10 -18.27 -10.61
C GLY A 32 11.48 -16.96 -11.32
N ARG A 33 11.63 -15.85 -10.59
CA ARG A 33 12.07 -14.57 -11.17
C ARG A 33 13.50 -14.59 -11.72
N TYR A 34 14.40 -15.34 -11.09
CA TYR A 34 15.81 -15.40 -11.52
C TYR A 34 16.01 -16.27 -12.76
N VAL A 35 15.07 -17.19 -13.01
CA VAL A 35 15.09 -18.11 -14.16
C VAL A 35 14.05 -17.75 -15.22
N GLY A 36 13.42 -16.57 -15.13
CA GLY A 36 12.52 -16.04 -16.15
C GLY A 36 11.14 -16.70 -16.25
N VAL A 37 10.75 -17.52 -15.26
CA VAL A 37 9.44 -18.20 -15.20
C VAL A 37 8.47 -17.51 -14.22
N ALA A 38 8.72 -16.25 -13.86
CA ALA A 38 7.77 -15.45 -13.09
C ALA A 38 6.46 -15.24 -13.88
N ASP A 39 5.34 -15.41 -13.19
CA ASP A 39 3.98 -15.22 -13.69
C ASP A 39 3.45 -13.79 -13.47
N TYR A 40 4.34 -12.86 -13.14
CA TYR A 40 4.08 -11.44 -12.92
C TYR A 40 5.05 -10.56 -13.71
N TYR A 41 4.72 -9.28 -13.82
CA TYR A 41 5.61 -8.20 -14.22
C TYR A 41 5.72 -7.20 -13.07
N THR A 42 6.79 -6.41 -13.10
CA THR A 42 7.15 -5.49 -12.02
C THR A 42 6.88 -4.05 -12.40
N VAL A 43 6.25 -3.29 -11.50
CA VAL A 43 6.04 -1.84 -11.62
C VAL A 43 6.53 -1.19 -10.33
N ASP A 44 7.42 -0.20 -10.42
CA ASP A 44 7.92 0.51 -9.25
C ASP A 44 7.05 1.72 -8.95
N VAL A 45 6.61 1.86 -7.70
CA VAL A 45 5.82 3.02 -7.25
C VAL A 45 6.64 3.82 -6.25
N ARG A 46 6.90 5.09 -6.57
CA ARG A 46 7.56 6.02 -5.65
C ARG A 46 6.54 6.68 -4.74
N LEU A 47 6.75 6.58 -3.44
CA LEU A 47 5.85 7.12 -2.42
C LEU A 47 6.63 8.06 -1.49
N PRO A 48 6.02 9.12 -0.94
CA PRO A 48 6.65 9.95 0.10
C PRO A 48 6.98 9.17 1.37
N ARG A 49 6.19 8.15 1.67
CA ARG A 49 6.30 7.28 2.83
C ARG A 49 5.56 5.98 2.56
N THR A 50 5.83 4.93 3.34
CA THR A 50 5.19 3.62 3.13
C THR A 50 3.68 3.65 3.36
N GLY A 51 3.16 4.59 4.15
CA GLY A 51 1.72 4.65 4.47
C GLY A 51 1.21 3.43 5.24
N GLY A 52 2.11 2.64 5.84
CA GLY A 52 1.79 1.37 6.50
C GLY A 52 1.81 0.14 5.58
N LEU A 53 2.23 0.29 4.32
CA LEU A 53 2.49 -0.85 3.43
C LEU A 53 3.64 -1.73 3.93
N PHE A 54 3.52 -3.02 3.66
CA PHE A 54 4.54 -4.02 3.93
C PHE A 54 4.67 -4.98 2.74
N THR A 55 5.80 -5.69 2.67
CA THR A 55 6.01 -6.73 1.65
C THR A 55 4.90 -7.78 1.76
N HIS A 56 4.28 -8.14 0.64
CA HIS A 56 3.09 -8.99 0.49
C HIS A 56 1.73 -8.31 0.75
N SER A 57 1.69 -6.99 0.99
CA SER A 57 0.45 -6.21 0.87
C SER A 57 -0.24 -6.48 -0.46
N ASP A 58 -1.57 -6.43 -0.48
CA ASP A 58 -2.34 -6.68 -1.70
C ASP A 58 -2.18 -5.52 -2.69
N VAL A 59 -2.27 -5.82 -3.98
CA VAL A 59 -2.36 -4.81 -5.05
C VAL A 59 -3.66 -5.05 -5.79
N THR A 60 -4.53 -4.06 -5.81
CA THR A 60 -5.85 -4.14 -6.43
C THR A 60 -5.96 -3.25 -7.64
N TYR A 61 -6.84 -3.64 -8.54
CA TYR A 61 -7.29 -2.83 -9.66
C TYR A 61 -8.81 -2.93 -9.71
N ARG A 62 -9.51 -1.79 -9.56
CA ARG A 62 -10.99 -1.74 -9.50
C ARG A 62 -11.57 -2.69 -8.45
N GLY A 63 -10.90 -2.77 -7.28
CA GLY A 63 -11.30 -3.62 -6.17
C GLY A 63 -10.98 -5.12 -6.32
N VAL A 64 -10.33 -5.54 -7.42
CA VAL A 64 -9.91 -6.94 -7.62
C VAL A 64 -8.41 -7.09 -7.37
N SER A 65 -8.01 -8.06 -6.57
CA SER A 65 -6.59 -8.39 -6.35
C SER A 65 -5.93 -8.84 -7.66
N VAL A 66 -4.95 -8.06 -8.11
CA VAL A 66 -4.17 -8.30 -9.33
C VAL A 66 -2.73 -8.66 -9.06
N GLY A 67 -2.24 -8.45 -7.83
CA GLY A 67 -0.84 -8.59 -7.52
C GLY A 67 -0.54 -8.50 -6.03
N ARG A 68 0.75 -8.39 -5.73
CA ARG A 68 1.28 -8.22 -4.37
C ARG A 68 2.39 -7.18 -4.39
N VAL A 69 2.53 -6.47 -3.28
CA VAL A 69 3.71 -5.62 -3.05
C VAL A 69 4.91 -6.53 -2.80
N GLY A 70 5.95 -6.34 -3.59
CA GLY A 70 7.27 -6.93 -3.43
C GLY A 70 8.11 -6.16 -2.39
N PRO A 71 9.45 -6.19 -2.53
CA PRO A 71 10.35 -5.44 -1.66
C PRO A 71 10.04 -3.94 -1.66
N ILE A 72 10.19 -3.32 -0.49
CA ILE A 72 10.10 -1.88 -0.32
C ILE A 72 11.50 -1.36 0.01
N GLY A 73 12.00 -0.44 -0.79
CA GLY A 73 13.31 0.20 -0.63
C GLY A 73 13.16 1.64 -0.16
N LEU A 74 14.16 2.14 0.58
CA LEU A 74 14.28 3.56 0.89
C LEU A 74 14.95 4.28 -0.28
N THR A 75 14.49 5.49 -0.58
CA THR A 75 15.12 6.42 -1.52
C THR A 75 15.58 7.68 -0.77
N ALA A 76 16.22 8.62 -1.46
CA ALA A 76 16.65 9.89 -0.83
C ALA A 76 15.44 10.71 -0.30
N ASP A 77 14.31 10.65 -1.01
CA ASP A 77 13.16 11.53 -0.81
C ASP A 77 11.88 10.77 -0.40
N GLY A 78 11.99 9.48 -0.07
CA GLY A 78 10.84 8.65 0.29
C GLY A 78 11.12 7.16 0.22
N VAL A 79 10.19 6.41 -0.37
CA VAL A 79 10.28 4.96 -0.55
C VAL A 79 9.89 4.55 -1.96
N VAL A 80 10.42 3.42 -2.41
CA VAL A 80 10.00 2.75 -3.64
C VAL A 80 9.42 1.39 -3.30
N ALA A 81 8.19 1.13 -3.72
CA ALA A 81 7.52 -0.15 -3.57
C ALA A 81 7.48 -0.88 -4.91
N GLU A 82 8.09 -2.05 -4.98
CA GLU A 82 8.01 -2.94 -6.13
C GLU A 82 6.60 -3.56 -6.18
N LEU A 83 5.82 -3.39 -7.24
CA LEU A 83 4.53 -4.07 -7.42
C LEU A 83 4.69 -5.26 -8.35
N ARG A 84 4.27 -6.43 -7.89
CA ARG A 84 4.28 -7.67 -8.67
C ARG A 84 2.88 -7.95 -9.16
N ILE A 85 2.60 -7.52 -10.39
CA ILE A 85 1.28 -7.63 -11.01
C ILE A 85 1.24 -8.91 -11.85
N LYS A 86 0.26 -9.78 -11.61
CA LYS A 86 0.12 -11.05 -12.33
C LYS A 86 -0.08 -10.78 -13.83
N LYS A 87 0.57 -11.57 -14.67
CA LYS A 87 0.40 -11.54 -16.14
C LYS A 87 -1.02 -11.92 -16.58
N SER A 88 -1.76 -12.62 -15.74
CA SER A 88 -3.18 -12.95 -15.94
C SER A 88 -4.15 -11.83 -15.54
N ALA A 89 -3.65 -10.75 -14.93
CA ALA A 89 -4.48 -9.61 -14.58
C ALA A 89 -4.98 -8.88 -15.83
N PRO A 90 -6.11 -8.14 -15.73
CA PRO A 90 -6.53 -7.21 -16.78
C PRO A 90 -5.42 -6.21 -17.11
N ARG A 91 -5.44 -5.67 -18.35
CA ARG A 91 -4.51 -4.61 -18.72
C ARG A 91 -4.83 -3.34 -17.94
N ILE A 92 -3.85 -2.82 -17.22
CA ILE A 92 -3.96 -1.63 -16.37
C ILE A 92 -3.35 -0.45 -17.15
N PRO A 93 -4.11 0.62 -17.41
CA PRO A 93 -3.60 1.82 -18.06
C PRO A 93 -2.40 2.44 -17.32
N ALA A 94 -1.49 3.07 -18.05
CA ALA A 94 -0.25 3.63 -17.50
C ALA A 94 -0.45 4.97 -16.80
N ASP A 95 -1.57 5.66 -17.05
CA ASP A 95 -2.04 6.85 -16.34
C ASP A 95 -2.69 6.51 -14.99
N THR A 96 -2.23 5.43 -14.34
CA THR A 96 -2.78 4.98 -13.08
C THR A 96 -2.22 5.80 -11.93
N ARG A 97 -3.12 6.28 -11.07
CA ARG A 97 -2.75 6.74 -9.74
C ARG A 97 -2.66 5.56 -8.79
N ALA A 98 -1.60 5.51 -7.99
CA ALA A 98 -1.41 4.47 -6.97
C ALA A 98 -1.84 5.04 -5.61
N VAL A 99 -2.94 4.52 -5.07
CA VAL A 99 -3.50 4.98 -3.80
C VAL A 99 -3.24 3.95 -2.73
N VAL A 100 -2.54 4.34 -1.67
CA VAL A 100 -2.40 3.51 -0.47
C VAL A 100 -3.68 3.63 0.35
N ALA A 101 -4.33 2.50 0.63
CA ALA A 101 -5.59 2.49 1.37
C ALA A 101 -5.62 1.36 2.40
N GLY A 102 -6.44 1.55 3.44
CA GLY A 102 -6.72 0.51 4.43
C GLY A 102 -7.75 -0.48 3.88
N LEU A 103 -7.41 -1.76 3.85
CA LEU A 103 -8.32 -2.85 3.48
C LEU A 103 -9.35 -3.12 4.60
N SER A 104 -8.93 -2.93 5.85
CA SER A 104 -9.73 -3.21 7.04
C SER A 104 -9.39 -2.24 8.18
N ALA A 105 -10.35 -2.09 9.11
CA ALA A 105 -10.18 -1.35 10.35
C ALA A 105 -9.05 -1.92 11.25
N VAL A 106 -8.60 -3.15 10.99
CA VAL A 106 -7.49 -3.80 11.70
C VAL A 106 -6.11 -3.31 11.22
N GLY A 107 -6.06 -2.52 10.13
CA GLY A 107 -4.84 -1.79 9.73
C GLY A 107 -4.02 -2.44 8.61
N GLU A 108 -4.56 -3.42 7.89
CA GLU A 108 -3.93 -3.94 6.68
C GLU A 108 -3.98 -2.89 5.55
N GLN A 109 -2.82 -2.47 5.07
CA GLN A 109 -2.71 -1.53 3.94
C GLN A 109 -2.49 -2.28 2.63
N TYR A 110 -3.10 -1.77 1.56
CA TYR A 110 -2.95 -2.26 0.19
C TYR A 110 -2.76 -1.09 -0.78
N ILE A 111 -2.30 -1.39 -2.00
CA ILE A 111 -2.23 -0.42 -3.08
C ILE A 111 -3.39 -0.62 -4.03
N ASP A 112 -4.17 0.43 -4.26
CA ASP A 112 -5.24 0.47 -5.24
C ASP A 112 -4.80 1.26 -6.48
N LEU A 113 -4.82 0.60 -7.64
CA LEU A 113 -4.48 1.19 -8.92
C LEU A 113 -5.73 1.80 -9.56
N ARG A 114 -5.74 3.13 -9.70
CA ARG A 114 -6.87 3.92 -10.20
C ARG A 114 -6.48 4.68 -11.46
N PRO A 115 -6.71 4.13 -12.67
CA PRO A 115 -6.46 4.83 -13.92
C PRO A 115 -7.48 5.92 -14.18
N GLU A 116 -7.04 6.97 -14.86
CA GLU A 116 -7.92 8.07 -15.30
C GLU A 116 -8.62 7.74 -16.63
N SER A 117 -8.04 6.83 -17.42
CA SER A 117 -8.61 6.36 -18.68
C SER A 117 -8.85 4.85 -18.70
N ASP A 118 -9.55 4.37 -19.74
CA ASP A 118 -9.74 2.95 -20.04
C ASP A 118 -8.76 2.44 -21.13
N GLY A 119 -7.93 3.36 -21.66
CA GLY A 119 -7.14 3.17 -22.87
C GLY A 119 -5.68 2.81 -22.59
N GLY A 120 -4.96 2.50 -23.66
CA GLY A 120 -3.49 2.44 -23.61
C GLY A 120 -2.88 3.86 -23.61
N PRO A 121 -1.59 4.00 -23.27
CA PRO A 121 -0.63 2.93 -22.97
C PRO A 121 -0.93 2.20 -21.67
N TYR A 122 -0.47 0.95 -21.55
CA TYR A 122 -0.67 0.10 -20.36
C TYR A 122 0.63 -0.01 -19.57
N LEU A 123 0.52 -0.29 -18.27
CA LEU A 123 1.67 -0.64 -17.43
C LEU A 123 2.41 -1.84 -18.00
N ALA A 124 3.73 -1.73 -18.01
CA ALA A 124 4.64 -2.77 -18.46
C ALA A 124 5.73 -3.02 -17.41
N ASP A 125 6.48 -4.10 -17.59
CA ASP A 125 7.63 -4.42 -16.74
C ASP A 125 8.64 -3.25 -16.71
N GLY A 126 9.06 -2.86 -15.52
CA GLY A 126 9.98 -1.74 -15.28
C GLY A 126 9.34 -0.35 -15.37
N THR A 127 8.01 -0.25 -15.49
CA THR A 127 7.31 1.05 -15.42
C THR A 127 7.49 1.66 -14.04
N ILE A 128 7.68 2.97 -13.98
CA ILE A 128 7.78 3.73 -12.74
C ILE A 128 6.54 4.64 -12.63
N VAL A 129 5.78 4.48 -11.56
CA VAL A 129 4.74 5.44 -11.14
C VAL A 129 5.41 6.47 -10.25
N GLU A 130 5.41 7.72 -10.71
CA GLU A 130 6.07 8.82 -10.02
C GLU A 130 5.27 9.25 -8.79
N GLN A 131 5.96 9.87 -7.84
CA GLN A 131 5.37 10.29 -6.57
C GLN A 131 4.17 11.24 -6.74
N ALA A 132 4.16 12.05 -7.80
CA ALA A 132 3.06 12.95 -8.15
C ALA A 132 1.76 12.21 -8.47
N ASP A 133 1.86 10.95 -8.92
CA ASP A 133 0.73 10.08 -9.26
C ASP A 133 0.39 9.12 -8.11
N THR A 134 0.81 9.45 -6.89
CA THR A 134 0.54 8.63 -5.70
C THR A 134 -0.22 9.40 -4.63
N GLU A 135 -1.06 8.66 -3.90
CA GLU A 135 -1.80 9.20 -2.77
C GLU A 135 -1.58 8.31 -1.55
N VAL A 136 -1.14 8.91 -0.45
CA VAL A 136 -0.90 8.22 0.82
C VAL A 136 -1.72 8.91 1.91
N PRO A 137 -2.44 8.16 2.77
CA PRO A 137 -3.25 8.76 3.83
C PRO A 137 -2.42 9.69 4.72
N ALA A 138 -3.05 10.77 5.18
CA ALA A 138 -2.46 11.61 6.22
C ALA A 138 -2.22 10.76 7.49
N PRO A 139 -1.09 10.93 8.18
CA PRO A 139 -0.86 10.28 9.46
C PRO A 139 -1.84 10.84 10.49
N VAL A 140 -2.20 10.02 11.47
CA VAL A 140 -3.10 10.43 12.57
C VAL A 140 -2.51 11.61 13.35
N THR A 141 -1.18 11.75 13.38
CA THR A 141 -0.49 12.89 14.01
C THR A 141 -0.89 14.22 13.38
N ASP A 142 -1.05 14.27 12.05
CA ASP A 142 -1.41 15.51 11.36
C ASP A 142 -2.83 15.93 11.72
N VAL A 143 -3.73 14.95 11.90
CA VAL A 143 -5.10 15.19 12.38
C VAL A 143 -5.09 15.71 13.81
N LEU A 144 -4.31 15.07 14.70
CA LEU A 144 -4.18 15.49 16.10
C LEU A 144 -3.60 16.90 16.21
N SER A 145 -2.55 17.20 15.45
CA SER A 145 -1.95 18.54 15.39
C SER A 145 -2.95 19.56 14.84
N SER A 146 -3.72 19.23 13.80
CA SER A 146 -4.75 20.13 13.27
C SER A 146 -5.84 20.46 14.29
N VAL A 147 -6.20 19.50 15.15
CA VAL A 147 -7.16 19.72 16.25
C VAL A 147 -6.54 20.59 17.35
N ASP A 148 -5.28 20.33 17.71
CA ASP A 148 -4.55 21.14 18.69
C ASP A 148 -4.41 22.60 18.23
N ASP A 149 -4.01 22.80 16.98
CA ASP A 149 -3.91 24.11 16.33
C ASP A 149 -5.26 24.84 16.32
N LEU A 150 -6.34 24.12 16.01
CA LEU A 150 -7.70 24.67 16.04
C LEU A 150 -8.10 25.12 17.44
N VAL A 151 -7.87 24.29 18.47
CA VAL A 151 -8.19 24.62 19.87
C VAL A 151 -7.34 25.79 20.35
N GLY A 152 -6.04 25.80 20.01
CA GLY A 152 -5.12 26.88 20.35
C GLY A 152 -5.40 28.19 19.62
N SER A 153 -6.05 28.13 18.45
CA SER A 153 -6.42 29.32 17.67
C SER A 153 -7.57 30.13 18.27
N VAL A 154 -8.31 29.58 19.23
CA VAL A 154 -9.43 30.27 19.88
C VAL A 154 -8.90 31.21 20.97
N PRO A 155 -9.06 32.54 20.84
CA PRO A 155 -8.64 33.48 21.87
C PRO A 155 -9.53 33.35 23.11
N LEU A 156 -9.01 32.72 24.17
CA LEU A 156 -9.74 32.48 25.42
C LEU A 156 -10.25 33.76 26.08
N ASP A 157 -9.53 34.88 25.96
CA ASP A 157 -9.91 36.14 26.59
C ASP A 157 -11.07 36.82 25.86
N ASP A 158 -11.10 36.76 24.53
CA ASP A 158 -12.25 37.23 23.74
C ASP A 158 -13.47 36.35 23.97
N LEU A 159 -13.28 35.02 24.05
CA LEU A 159 -14.37 34.09 24.36
C LEU A 159 -14.97 34.37 25.75
N ARG A 160 -14.13 34.62 26.76
CA ARG A 160 -14.59 35.04 28.10
C ARG A 160 -15.35 36.35 28.03
N THR A 161 -14.84 37.33 27.29
CA THR A 161 -15.49 38.63 27.12
C THR A 161 -16.88 38.46 26.52
N VAL A 162 -17.03 37.65 25.47
CA VAL A 162 -18.33 37.37 24.85
C VAL A 162 -19.28 36.69 25.85
N VAL A 163 -18.82 35.68 26.58
CA VAL A 163 -19.64 34.98 27.60
C VAL A 163 -20.07 35.92 28.73
N ASP A 164 -19.16 36.77 29.21
CA ASP A 164 -19.44 37.73 30.28
C ASP A 164 -20.42 38.81 29.82
N GLU A 165 -20.24 39.37 28.63
CA GLU A 165 -21.16 40.37 28.07
C GLU A 165 -22.53 39.77 27.75
N PHE A 166 -22.59 38.53 27.28
CA PHE A 166 -23.85 37.80 27.12
C PHE A 166 -24.53 37.54 28.47
N GLY A 167 -23.76 37.18 29.50
CA GLY A 167 -24.25 37.03 30.87
C GLY A 167 -24.89 38.32 31.39
N LYS A 168 -24.17 39.45 31.30
CA LYS A 168 -24.68 40.77 31.72
C LYS A 168 -25.93 41.20 30.95
N ALA A 169 -26.00 40.89 29.65
CA ALA A 169 -27.15 41.26 28.81
C ALA A 169 -28.43 40.48 29.19
N PHE A 170 -28.30 39.28 29.76
CA PHE A 170 -29.44 38.44 30.18
C PHE A 170 -29.68 38.45 31.70
N GLU A 171 -28.73 38.94 32.49
CA GLU A 171 -28.84 39.04 33.94
C GLU A 171 -29.95 40.03 34.34
N GLY A 172 -31.02 39.51 34.96
CA GLY A 172 -32.17 40.30 35.39
C GLY A 172 -33.30 40.47 34.36
N HIS A 173 -33.13 39.99 33.12
CA HIS A 173 -34.13 40.06 32.04
C HIS A 173 -34.90 38.74 31.82
N GLY A 174 -34.91 37.84 32.81
CA GLY A 174 -35.59 36.53 32.71
C GLY A 174 -37.12 36.61 32.55
N ASP A 175 -37.74 37.66 33.08
CA ASP A 175 -39.20 37.89 32.99
C ASP A 175 -39.60 38.52 31.63
N ASP A 176 -38.67 39.08 30.87
CA ASP A 176 -38.90 39.73 29.56
C ASP A 176 -38.87 38.74 28.37
N LEU A 177 -38.50 37.48 28.61
CA LEU A 177 -38.33 36.43 27.58
C LEU A 177 -39.49 35.40 27.55
N GLN A 178 -40.59 35.65 28.27
CA GLN A 178 -41.83 34.88 28.21
C GLN A 178 -42.84 35.44 27.20
#